data_AF-A0AAV1S3T3-F1
#
_entry.id   AF-A0AAV1S3T3-F1
#
_cell.length_a   1.000
_cell.length_b   1.000
_cell.length_c   1.000
_cell.angle_alpha   90.00
_cell.angle_beta   90.00
_cell.angle_gamma   90.00
#
_symmetry.space_group_name_H-M   'P 1'
#
loop_
_entity.id
_entity.type
_entity.pdbx_description
1 polymer ?
#
loop_
_entity_poly.entity_id
_entity_poly.type
_entity_poly.pdbx_seq_one_letter_code
_entity_poly.pdbx_strand_id
1 'polypeptide(L)' 'MMLESQAGTYIKEFVHGDLGRTHPSIGSILRCRAEILQLDVTDVKMDCFLAE' A
#
# COMPACT_ATOMS: atom_id res chain seq x y z
N MET A 1 5.80 -9.13 -0.31
CA MET A 1 4.45 -9.03 -0.90
C MET A 1 4.54 -8.11 -2.11
N MET A 2 3.93 -8.47 -3.24
CA MET A 2 3.72 -7.52 -4.34
C MET A 2 2.28 -7.01 -4.27
N LEU A 3 2.10 -5.72 -4.51
CA LEU A 3 0.79 -5.06 -4.46
C LEU A 3 0.75 -3.96 -5.52
N GLU A 4 -0.42 -3.75 -6.10
CA GLU A 4 -0.72 -2.60 -6.94
C GLU A 4 -1.68 -1.70 -6.16
N SER A 5 -1.42 -0.40 -6.16
CA SER A 5 -2.22 0.57 -5.40
C SER A 5 -2.57 1.77 -6.25
N GLN A 6 -3.64 2.47 -5.88
CA GLN A 6 -3.96 3.75 -6.48
C GLN A 6 -2.92 4.82 -6.10
N ALA A 7 -2.82 5.86 -6.92
CA ALA A 7 -1.96 7.01 -6.65
C ALA A 7 -2.24 7.62 -5.27
N GLY A 8 -1.19 8.00 -4.54
CA GLY A 8 -1.28 8.60 -3.21
C GLY A 8 -1.53 7.61 -2.07
N THR A 9 -1.54 6.30 -2.32
CA THR A 9 -1.70 5.30 -1.26
C THR A 9 -0.44 5.22 -0.39
N TYR A 10 -0.64 5.29 0.92
CA TYR A 10 0.39 5.21 1.95
C TYR A 10 0.66 3.75 2.33
N ILE A 11 1.63 3.11 1.66
CA ILE A 11 1.85 1.65 1.76
C ILE A 11 2.31 1.20 3.14
N LYS A 12 3.14 2.00 3.84
CA LYS A 12 3.63 1.61 5.17
C LYS A 12 2.46 1.52 6.14
N GLU A 13 1.59 2.51 6.09
CA GLU A 13 0.39 2.69 6.90
C GLU A 13 -0.64 1.59 6.59
N PHE A 14 -0.78 1.19 5.32
CA PHE A 14 -1.57 0.01 4.95
C PHE A 14 -1.02 -1.29 5.56
N VAL A 15 0.31 -1.43 5.75
CA VAL A 15 0.90 -2.61 6.39
C VAL A 15 0.62 -2.62 7.90
N HIS A 16 1.08 -1.59 8.63
CA HIS A 16 1.04 -1.59 10.11
C HIS A 16 -0.23 -0.98 10.70
N GLY A 17 -1.09 -0.37 9.89
CA GLY A 17 -2.41 0.15 10.27
C GLY A 17 -2.42 1.53 10.92
N ASP A 18 -1.28 2.23 10.97
CA ASP A 18 -1.14 3.57 11.57
C ASP A 18 -1.92 3.75 12.89
N LEU A 19 -1.65 2.88 13.87
CA LEU A 19 -2.33 2.85 15.17
C LEU A 19 -3.86 2.74 15.07
N GLY A 20 -4.37 2.08 14.03
CA GLY A 20 -5.79 1.90 13.77
C GLY A 20 -6.43 2.98 12.89
N ARG A 21 -5.68 3.98 12.41
CA ARG A 21 -6.19 5.03 11.51
C ARG A 21 -6.39 4.53 10.08
N THR A 22 -5.66 3.49 9.67
CA THR A 22 -5.79 2.89 8.33
C THR A 22 -6.50 1.54 8.42
N HIS A 23 -7.68 1.44 7.78
CA HIS A 23 -8.51 0.24 7.79
C HIS A 23 -9.17 -0.03 6.42
N PRO A 24 -9.12 -1.27 5.90
CA PRO A 24 -8.36 -2.39 6.44
C PRO A 24 -6.84 -2.19 6.29
N SER A 25 -6.07 -2.79 7.21
CA SER A 25 -4.60 -2.92 7.14
C SER A 25 -4.19 -4.38 7.14
N ILE A 26 -3.00 -4.70 6.65
CA ILE A 26 -2.47 -6.09 6.65
C ILE A 26 -2.46 -6.67 8.07
N GLY A 27 -2.04 -5.91 9.07
CA GLY A 27 -2.09 -6.34 10.47
C GLY A 27 -3.51 -6.69 10.93
N SER A 28 -4.51 -5.88 10.56
CA SER A 28 -5.91 -6.17 10.89
C SER A 28 -6.46 -7.40 10.15
N ILE A 29 -6.07 -7.61 8.90
CA ILE A 29 -6.49 -8.74 8.07
C ILE A 29 -5.92 -10.05 8.61
N LEU A 30 -4.63 -10.07 8.94
CA LEU A 30 -3.93 -11.25 9.45
C LEU A 30 -4.08 -11.44 10.97
N ARG A 31 -4.74 -10.51 11.66
CA ARG A 31 -4.92 -10.49 13.12
C ARG A 31 -3.60 -10.61 13.89
N CYS A 32 -2.56 -9.96 13.38
CA CYS A 32 -1.25 -9.92 14.00
C CYS A 32 -0.61 -8.54 13.85
N ARG A 33 0.43 -8.25 14.63
CA ARG A 33 1.24 -7.06 14.38
C ARG A 33 2.06 -7.28 13.12
N ALA A 34 1.85 -6.42 12.12
CA ALA A 34 2.64 -6.39 10.90
C ALA A 34 3.51 -5.13 10.89
N GLU A 35 4.77 -5.28 10.49
CA GLU A 35 5.75 -4.19 10.36
C GLU A 35 6.43 -4.32 9.00
N ILE A 36 6.82 -3.18 8.42
CA ILE A 36 7.48 -3.14 7.12
C ILE A 36 9.00 -3.14 7.32
N LEU A 37 9.68 -4.14 6.76
CA LEU A 37 11.15 -4.23 6.80
C LEU A 37 11.80 -3.50 5.62
N GLN A 38 11.18 -3.57 4.45
CA GLN A 38 11.64 -2.95 3.21
C GLN A 38 10.44 -2.62 2.32
N LEU A 39 10.55 -1.55 1.55
CA LEU A 39 9.56 -1.12 0.58
C LEU A 39 10.26 -0.61 -0.68
N ASP A 40 10.00 -1.28 -1.80
CA ASP A 40 10.52 -0.89 -3.11
C ASP A 40 9.36 -0.63 -4.07
N VAL A 41 9.48 0.44 -4.86
CA VAL A 41 8.58 0.68 -5.98
C VAL A 41 9.10 -0.12 -7.17
N THR A 42 8.30 -1.06 -7.66
CA THR A 42 8.67 -1.95 -8.76
C THR A 42 8.27 -1.39 -10.12
N ASP A 43 7.17 -0.65 -10.19
CA ASP A 43 6.65 -0.03 -11.41
C ASP A 43 5.79 1.19 -11.07
N VAL A 44 5.69 2.15 -12.00
CA VAL A 44 4.83 3.33 -11.90
C VAL A 44 3.97 3.44 -13.16
N LYS A 45 2.72 3.00 -13.05
CA LYS A 45 1.76 3.08 -14.15
C LYS A 45 1.27 4.51 -14.33
N MET A 46 1.57 5.09 -15.48
CA MET A 46 1.01 6.35 -15.93
C MET A 46 0.06 6.07 -17.08
N ASP A 47 -1.23 6.31 -16.88
CA ASP A 47 -2.18 6.33 -17.99
C ASP A 47 -1.89 7.58 -18.82
N CYS A 48 -0.99 7.47 -19.80
CA CYS A 48 -0.84 8.51 -20.81
C CYS A 48 -2.13 8.52 -21.63
N PHE A 49 -2.97 9.53 -21.43
CA PHE A 49 -4.04 9.85 -22.36
C PHE A 49 -3.37 10.13 -23.71
N LEU A 50 -3.40 9.16 -24.63
CA LEU A 50 -3.26 9.46 -26.03
C LEU A 50 -4.49 10.29 -26.37
N ALA A 51 -4.28 11.60 -26.52
CA ALA A 51 -5.28 12.49 -27.09
C ALA A 51 -5.60 11.97 -28.50
N GLU A 52 -6.84 11.54 -28.71
CA GLU A 52 -7.45 11.57 -30.05
C GLU A 52 -7.66 13.01 -30.49
#